data_AF-A0A3M1DIY1-F1
#
_entry.id   AF-A0A3M1DIY1-F1
#
_cell.length_a   1.000
_cell.length_b   1.000
_cell.length_c   1.000
_cell.angle_alpha   90.00
_cell.angle_beta   90.00
_cell.angle_gamma   90.00
#
_symmetry.space_group_name_H-M   'P 1'
#
loop_
_entity.id
_entity.type
_entity.pdbx_description
1 polymer ?
#
loop_
_entity_poly.entity_id
_entity_poly.type
_entity_poly.pdbx_seq_one_letter_code
_entity_poly.pdbx_strand_id
1 'polypeptide(L)'
;MKYLVLVVSILVCLPAFAWALEVEELSLARGIEQRQPVDTLEVVPADVGRLYCFSRVTGARDDTRIAHVWYWQDREMARVDLPVRSSNWRTWSSKRILP
;
A
#
# COMPACT_ATOMS: atom_id res chain seq x y z
N MET A 1 50.45 -7.48 38.08
CA MET A 1 48.97 -7.49 37.99
C MET A 1 48.48 -6.09 37.69
N LYS A 2 48.01 -5.84 36.46
CA LYS A 2 47.25 -4.65 36.06
C LYS A 2 46.61 -4.96 34.71
N TYR A 3 45.32 -5.27 34.73
CA TYR A 3 44.51 -5.54 33.56
C TYR A 3 44.38 -4.25 32.75
N LEU A 4 45.00 -4.19 31.56
CA LEU A 4 44.72 -3.12 30.61
C LEU A 4 43.53 -3.56 29.75
N VAL A 5 42.37 -3.01 30.09
CA VAL A 5 41.06 -3.29 29.50
C VAL A 5 41.11 -3.05 27.99
N LEU A 6 40.76 -4.08 27.22
CA LEU A 6 40.57 -4.04 25.79
C LEU A 6 39.26 -3.26 25.52
N VAL A 7 39.37 -2.02 25.06
CA VAL A 7 38.21 -1.23 24.62
C VAL A 7 37.73 -1.82 23.29
N VAL A 8 36.83 -2.80 23.36
CA VAL A 8 36.01 -3.20 22.22
C VAL A 8 35.09 -2.04 21.92
N SER A 9 35.45 -1.21 20.94
CA SER A 9 34.52 -0.30 20.31
C SER A 9 33.44 -1.12 19.62
N ILE A 10 32.38 -1.45 20.37
CA ILE A 10 31.12 -1.92 19.81
C ILE A 10 30.61 -0.77 18.93
N LEU A 11 30.81 -0.93 17.63
CA LEU A 11 30.07 -0.20 16.61
C LEU A 11 28.62 -0.67 16.74
N VAL A 12 27.83 -0.02 17.59
CA VAL A 12 26.38 -0.24 17.65
C VAL A 12 25.82 0.23 16.31
N CYS A 13 25.69 -0.69 15.36
CA CYS A 13 24.88 -0.49 14.17
C CYS A 13 23.43 -0.48 14.65
N LEU A 14 22.91 0.70 15.00
CA LEU A 14 21.48 0.86 15.21
C LEU A 14 20.80 0.48 13.89
N PRO A 15 19.82 -0.43 13.88
CA PRO A 15 19.05 -0.64 12.67
C PRO A 15 18.42 0.70 12.33
N ALA A 16 18.84 1.28 11.20
CA ALA A 16 18.14 2.41 10.63
C ALA A 16 16.75 1.88 10.27
N PHE A 17 15.75 2.18 11.11
CA PHE A 17 14.35 2.03 10.75
C PHE A 17 14.09 3.02 9.61
N ALA A 18 14.39 2.58 8.39
CA ALA A 18 13.96 3.24 7.20
C ALA A 18 12.46 3.01 7.12
N TRP A 19 11.67 4.03 7.48
CA TRP A 19 10.25 4.09 7.16
C TRP A 19 10.12 3.97 5.64
N ALA A 20 9.89 2.76 5.17
CA ALA A 20 9.65 2.46 3.77
C ALA A 20 8.21 2.83 3.43
N LEU A 21 7.98 3.18 2.17
CA LEU A 21 6.62 3.37 1.66
C LEU A 21 5.98 1.98 1.55
N GLU A 22 4.90 1.74 2.29
CA GLU A 22 4.26 0.44 2.36
C GLU A 22 2.76 0.54 2.06
N VAL A 23 2.22 -0.46 1.35
CA VAL A 23 0.78 -0.65 1.21
C VAL A 23 0.35 -1.56 2.36
N GLU A 24 -0.22 -0.97 3.40
CA GLU A 24 -0.53 -1.72 4.62
C GLU A 24 -1.90 -2.38 4.60
N GLU A 25 -2.85 -1.78 3.88
CA GLU A 25 -4.12 -2.43 3.57
C GLU A 25 -4.34 -2.36 2.07
N LEU A 26 -4.78 -3.49 1.50
CA LEU A 26 -5.23 -3.62 0.12
C LEU A 26 -6.52 -4.43 0.14
N SER A 27 -7.60 -3.90 -0.41
CA SER A 27 -8.87 -4.64 -0.50
C SER A 27 -9.65 -4.32 -1.76
N LEU A 28 -10.39 -5.32 -2.22
CA LEU A 28 -11.40 -5.16 -3.24
C LEU A 28 -12.76 -4.96 -2.58
N ALA A 29 -13.55 -4.01 -3.07
CA ALA A 29 -14.83 -3.66 -2.46
C ALA A 29 -15.88 -3.30 -3.53
N ARG A 30 -17.16 -3.45 -3.19
CA ARG A 30 -18.29 -2.99 -4.01
C ARG A 30 -18.53 -1.49 -3.90
N GLY A 31 -18.00 -0.86 -2.84
CA GLY A 31 -18.18 0.55 -2.58
C GLY A 31 -17.12 1.12 -1.65
N ILE A 32 -17.01 2.45 -1.66
CA ILE A 32 -16.19 3.22 -0.72
C ILE A 32 -17.11 4.25 -0.07
N GLU A 33 -17.23 4.20 1.25
CA GLU A 33 -17.99 5.16 2.05
C GLU A 33 -17.09 5.73 3.14
N GLN A 34 -17.16 7.04 3.37
CA GLN A 34 -16.34 7.71 4.38
C GLN A 34 -14.83 7.39 4.27
N ARG A 35 -14.33 7.22 3.03
CA ARG A 35 -12.94 6.85 2.73
C ARG A 35 -12.53 5.45 3.22
N GLN A 36 -13.50 4.54 3.39
CA GLN A 36 -13.30 3.14 3.78
C GLN A 36 -14.08 2.21 2.83
N PRO A 37 -13.58 1.00 2.58
CA PRO A 37 -14.34 -0.01 1.86
C PRO A 37 -15.57 -0.45 2.66
N VAL A 38 -16.72 -0.53 1.98
CA VAL A 38 -17.98 -0.99 2.61
C VAL A 38 -17.96 -2.49 2.92
N ASP A 39 -17.10 -3.23 2.22
CA ASP A 39 -16.89 -4.66 2.34
C ASP A 39 -15.51 -5.05 1.82
N THR A 40 -15.10 -6.29 2.04
CA THR A 40 -13.88 -6.86 1.45
C THR A 40 -14.24 -8.13 0.70
N LEU A 41 -13.90 -8.16 -0.59
CA LEU A 41 -14.20 -9.27 -1.49
C LEU A 41 -12.96 -10.15 -1.72
N GLU A 42 -13.09 -11.44 -1.43
CA GLU A 42 -12.14 -12.47 -1.87
C GLU A 42 -12.52 -13.04 -3.23
N VAL A 43 -13.82 -13.11 -3.51
CA VAL A 43 -14.39 -13.56 -4.78
C VAL A 43 -15.24 -12.43 -5.35
N VAL A 44 -14.99 -12.07 -6.60
CA VAL A 44 -15.70 -11.00 -7.30
C VAL A 44 -16.76 -11.60 -8.22
N PRO A 45 -18.06 -11.32 -7.99
CA PRO A 45 -19.12 -11.70 -8.93
C PRO A 45 -18.94 -11.03 -10.30
N ALA A 46 -19.24 -11.73 -11.39
CA ALA A 46 -19.14 -11.17 -12.75
C ALA A 46 -20.08 -9.97 -12.97
N ASP A 47 -21.21 -9.95 -12.26
CA ASP A 47 -22.23 -8.91 -12.31
C ASP A 47 -22.02 -7.80 -11.27
N VAL A 48 -20.84 -7.71 -10.63
CA VAL A 48 -20.52 -6.68 -9.63
C VAL A 48 -20.69 -5.25 -10.16
N GLY A 49 -20.62 -5.07 -11.48
CA GLY A 49 -20.80 -3.81 -12.19
C GLY A 49 -19.65 -2.82 -12.00
N ARG A 50 -19.31 -2.48 -10.76
CA ARG A 50 -18.15 -1.66 -10.41
C ARG A 50 -17.40 -2.26 -9.23
N LEU A 51 -16.11 -2.46 -9.44
CA LEU A 51 -15.19 -2.94 -8.42
C LEU A 51 -14.24 -1.82 -8.03
N TYR A 52 -14.03 -1.63 -6.73
CA TYR A 52 -13.05 -0.70 -6.18
C TYR A 52 -11.82 -1.47 -5.71
N CYS A 53 -10.65 -0.90 -5.95
CA CYS A 53 -9.40 -1.30 -5.31
C CYS A 53 -9.02 -0.19 -4.35
N PHE A 54 -9.03 -0.49 -3.06
CA PHE A 54 -8.69 0.40 -1.96
C PHE A 54 -7.28 0.08 -1.45
N SER A 55 -6.51 1.13 -1.16
CA SER A 55 -5.21 1.01 -0.53
C SER A 55 -5.05 2.02 0.61
N ARG A 56 -4.57 1.54 1.78
CA ARG A 56 -3.98 2.39 2.82
C ARG A 56 -2.47 2.31 2.71
N VAL A 57 -1.84 3.43 2.44
CA VAL A 57 -0.40 3.56 2.28
C VAL A 57 0.19 4.25 3.50
N THR A 58 1.27 3.70 4.04
CA THR A 58 2.02 4.24 5.18
C THR A 58 3.46 4.58 4.79
N GLY A 59 4.11 5.44 5.58
CA GLY A 59 5.55 5.71 5.44
C GLY A 59 5.96 6.75 4.39
N ALA A 60 5.01 7.40 3.71
CA ALA A 60 5.33 8.51 2.82
C ALA A 60 5.87 9.73 3.60
N ARG A 61 7.04 10.24 3.18
CA ARG A 61 7.69 11.41 3.77
C ARG A 61 7.42 12.69 2.99
N ASP A 62 7.29 12.55 1.68
CA ASP A 62 7.04 13.62 0.72
C ASP A 62 5.87 13.21 -0.19
N ASP A 63 5.35 14.16 -0.97
CA ASP A 63 4.35 13.91 -2.00
C ASP A 63 4.87 12.85 -2.98
N THR A 64 4.17 11.71 -3.03
CA THR A 64 4.53 10.58 -3.88
C THR A 64 3.28 10.01 -4.57
N ARG A 65 3.47 8.94 -5.36
CA ARG A 65 2.40 8.30 -6.11
C ARG A 65 2.53 6.79 -6.04
N ILE A 66 1.39 6.12 -5.97
CA ILE A 66 1.27 4.69 -6.24
C ILE A 66 0.39 4.50 -7.47
N ALA A 67 0.42 3.32 -8.08
CA ALA A 67 -0.47 3.00 -9.20
C ALA A 67 -1.30 1.76 -8.87
N HIS A 68 -2.60 1.85 -9.09
CA HIS A 68 -3.43 0.66 -9.22
C HIS A 68 -3.40 0.21 -10.68
N VAL A 69 -2.93 -1.00 -10.92
CA VAL A 69 -2.82 -1.59 -12.25
C VAL A 69 -3.81 -2.75 -12.36
N TRP A 70 -4.78 -2.59 -13.25
CA TRP A 70 -5.85 -3.55 -13.46
C TRP A 70 -5.45 -4.50 -14.57
N TYR A 71 -5.12 -5.74 -14.22
CA TYR A 71 -4.85 -6.81 -15.17
C TYR A 71 -6.08 -7.66 -15.41
N TRP A 72 -6.24 -8.12 -16.66
CA TRP A 72 -7.09 -9.25 -17.00
C TRP A 72 -6.22 -10.25 -17.75
N GLN A 73 -6.00 -11.41 -17.15
CA GLN A 73 -4.93 -12.32 -17.58
C GLN A 73 -3.61 -11.54 -17.64
N ASP A 74 -2.81 -11.70 -18.69
CA ASP A 74 -1.52 -11.00 -18.84
C ASP A 74 -1.65 -9.62 -19.52
N ARG A 75 -2.87 -9.11 -19.68
CA ARG A 75 -3.12 -7.82 -20.32
C ARG A 75 -3.40 -6.72 -19.30
N GLU A 76 -2.60 -5.66 -19.34
CA GLU A 76 -2.89 -4.42 -18.61
C GLU A 76 -4.14 -3.76 -19.24
N MET A 77 -5.21 -3.67 -18.47
CA MET A 77 -6.49 -3.13 -18.90
C MET A 77 -6.68 -1.67 -18.48
N ALA A 78 -5.99 -1.23 -17.44
CA ALA A 78 -5.92 0.16 -16.99
C ALA A 78 -4.80 0.34 -15.97
N ARG A 79 -4.20 1.53 -15.96
CA ARG A 79 -3.30 2.02 -14.91
C ARG A 79 -3.83 3.34 -14.40
N VAL A 80 -3.94 3.45 -13.08
CA VAL A 80 -4.46 4.65 -12.41
C VAL A 80 -3.43 5.12 -11.41
N ASP A 81 -2.79 6.25 -11.70
CA ASP A 81 -1.84 6.88 -10.79
C ASP A 81 -2.58 7.65 -9.70
N LEU A 82 -2.26 7.34 -8.45
CA LEU A 82 -2.93 7.84 -7.26
C LEU A 82 -1.92 8.61 -6.39
N PRO A 83 -2.24 9.85 -5.97
CA PRO A 83 -1.36 10.61 -5.11
C PRO A 83 -1.38 10.03 -3.68
N VAL A 84 -0.23 10.11 -3.01
CA VAL A 84 -0.04 9.84 -1.57
C VAL A 84 0.59 11.09 -0.98
N ARG A 85 -0.15 11.77 -0.09
CA ARG A 85 0.16 13.12 0.39
C ARG A 85 0.34 13.22 1.90
N SER A 86 0.42 12.09 2.59
CA SER A 86 0.72 12.04 4.02
C SER A 86 1.29 10.68 4.38
N SER A 87 1.89 10.61 5.57
CA SER A 87 2.48 9.38 6.13
C SER A 87 1.48 8.25 6.40
N ASN A 88 0.18 8.53 6.39
CA ASN A 88 -0.91 7.55 6.44
C ASN A 88 -2.06 8.03 5.55
N TRP A 89 -2.11 7.48 4.35
CA TRP A 89 -2.98 7.95 3.29
C TRP A 89 -3.89 6.85 2.78
N ARG A 90 -5.16 7.20 2.53
CA ARG A 90 -6.13 6.31 1.89
C ARG A 90 -6.44 6.80 0.50
N THR A 91 -6.39 5.89 -0.46
CA THR A 91 -6.70 6.15 -1.87
C THR A 91 -7.34 4.93 -2.51
N TRP A 92 -8.02 5.14 -3.64
CA TRP A 92 -8.69 4.07 -4.35
C TRP A 92 -8.83 4.40 -5.83
N SER A 93 -8.95 3.35 -6.63
CA SER A 93 -9.40 3.43 -8.03
C SER A 93 -10.60 2.51 -8.23
N SER A 94 -11.33 2.66 -9.33
CA SER A 94 -12.40 1.72 -9.67
C SER A 94 -12.28 1.22 -11.10
N LYS A 95 -12.81 0.03 -11.35
CA LYS A 95 -12.96 -0.55 -12.68
C LYS A 95 -14.41 -1.01 -12.87
N ARG A 96 -14.96 -0.69 -14.04
CA ARG A 96 -16.26 -1.24 -14.46
C ARG A 96 -16.04 -2.66 -14.95
N ILE A 97 -16.81 -3.60 -14.39
CA ILE A 97 -16.83 -5.01 -14.79
C ILE A 97 -18.12 -5.22 -15.58
N LEU A 98 -17.99 -5.78 -16.77
CA LEU A 98 -19.12 -6.15 -17.62
C LEU A 98 -19.39 -7.66 -17.42
N PRO A 99 -20.66 -8.09 -17.40
CA PRO A 99 -21.02 -9.51 -17.34
C PRO A 99 -20.49 -10.32 -18.53
#